data_AF-A0AAW8BLY4-F1
#
_entry.id   AF-A0AAW8BLY4-F1
#
_cell.length_a   1.000
_cell.length_b   1.000
_cell.length_c   1.000
_cell.angle_alpha   90.00
_cell.angle_beta   90.00
_cell.angle_gamma   90.00
#
_symmetry.space_group_name_H-M   'P 1'
#
loop_
_entity.id
_entity.type
_entity.pdbx_description
1 polymer ?
#
loop_
_entity_poly.entity_id
_entity_poly.type
_entity_poly.pdbx_seq_one_letter_code
_entity_poly.pdbx_strand_id
1 'polypeptide(L)' 'MTQIRHAKTDTTALTVRLPVELAEALKNYAFVTETSGNDVVKRALLEYLQVHGRQDLMRSAFERVMEQHREALEKLKDL' A
#
# COMPACT_ATOMS: atom_id res chain seq x y z
N MET A 1 -26.17 17.95 15.93
CA MET A 1 -25.39 17.79 14.67
C MET A 1 -24.01 17.28 15.05
N THR A 2 -23.77 15.97 14.91
CA THR A 2 -22.52 15.33 15.34
C THR A 2 -21.57 15.30 14.15
N GLN A 3 -20.47 16.06 14.20
CA GLN A 3 -19.42 16.06 13.17
C GLN A 3 -18.62 14.76 13.24
N ILE A 4 -18.68 13.97 12.18
CA ILE A 4 -17.83 12.79 12.00
C ILE A 4 -16.43 13.28 11.59
N ARG A 5 -15.46 13.14 12.50
CA ARG A 5 -14.05 13.37 12.21
C ARG A 5 -13.57 12.27 11.26
N HIS A 6 -13.25 12.63 10.02
CA HIS A 6 -12.54 11.72 9.11
C HIS A 6 -11.15 11.47 9.70
N ALA A 7 -10.88 10.23 10.13
CA ALA A 7 -9.53 9.78 10.40
C ALA A 7 -8.77 9.83 9.07
N LYS A 8 -7.88 10.81 8.91
CA LYS A 8 -6.97 10.85 7.77
C LYS A 8 -6.15 9.55 7.79
N THR A 9 -6.26 8.75 6.74
CA THR A 9 -5.26 7.73 6.46
C THR A 9 -3.96 8.48 6.18
N ASP A 10 -3.04 8.51 7.15
CA ASP A 10 -1.80 9.27 7.04
C ASP A 10 -0.86 8.59 6.03
N THR A 11 -1.08 8.86 4.75
CA THR A 11 -0.20 8.41 3.67
C THR A 11 1.03 9.31 3.63
N THR A 12 2.22 8.71 3.73
CA THR A 12 3.48 9.42 3.49
C THR A 12 3.91 9.22 2.05
N ALA A 13 4.20 10.31 1.33
CA ALA A 13 4.74 10.24 -0.01
C ALA A 13 6.21 9.82 0.03
N LEU A 14 6.58 8.84 -0.80
CA LEU A 14 7.96 8.38 -0.96
C LEU A 14 8.37 8.56 -2.42
N THR A 15 9.53 9.19 -2.65
CA THR A 15 10.14 9.27 -3.98
C THR A 15 11.26 8.25 -4.07
N VAL A 16 11.20 7.36 -5.06
CA VAL A 16 12.22 6.33 -5.30
C VAL A 16 12.91 6.63 -6.63
N ARG A 17 14.25 6.61 -6.64
CA ARG A 17 15.04 6.71 -7.87
C ARG A 17 15.25 5.30 -8.43
N LEU A 18 14.83 5.08 -9.66
CA LEU A 18 14.98 3.81 -10.37
C LEU A 18 15.88 4.01 -11.60
N PRO A 19 16.66 2.98 -11.99
CA PRO A 19 17.19 2.87 -13.35
C PRO A 19 16.07 3.04 -14.39
N VAL A 20 16.40 3.64 -15.54
CA VAL A 20 15.41 4.00 -16.58
C VAL A 20 14.66 2.76 -17.05
N GLU A 21 15.37 1.66 -17.24
CA GLU A 21 14.85 0.39 -17.72
C GLU A 21 13.80 -0.18 -16.75
N LEU A 22 14.04 -0.04 -15.44
CA LEU A 22 13.09 -0.49 -14.41
C LEU A 22 11.88 0.44 -14.30
N ALA A 23 12.07 1.74 -14.47
CA ALA A 23 10.96 2.69 -14.50
C ALA A 23 10.04 2.44 -15.71
N GLU A 24 10.60 2.11 -16.87
CA GLU A 24 9.84 1.74 -18.07
C GLU A 24 9.13 0.40 -17.90
N ALA A 25 9.82 -0.63 -17.38
CA ALA A 25 9.21 -1.92 -17.10
C ALA A 25 8.02 -1.79 -16.13
N LEU A 26 8.16 -1.00 -15.07
CA LEU A 26 7.10 -0.72 -14.11
C LEU A 26 5.89 -0.05 -14.80
N LYS A 27 6.13 0.95 -15.65
CA LYS A 27 5.05 1.64 -16.40
C LYS A 27 4.34 0.69 -17.35
N ASN A 28 5.09 -0.10 -18.11
CA ASN A 28 4.54 -1.04 -19.08
C ASN A 28 3.71 -2.13 -18.39
N TYR A 29 4.23 -2.69 -17.30
CA TYR A 29 3.50 -3.66 -16.50
C TYR A 29 2.20 -3.07 -15.96
N ALA A 30 2.28 -1.89 -15.32
CA ALA A 30 1.12 -1.19 -14.78
C ALA A 30 0.06 -0.92 -15.86
N PHE A 31 0.49 -0.53 -17.06
CA PHE A 31 -0.38 -0.31 -18.21
C PHE A 31 -1.07 -1.59 -18.67
N VAL A 32 -0.31 -2.68 -18.88
CA VAL A 32 -0.84 -3.97 -19.35
C VAL A 32 -1.80 -4.60 -18.34
N THR A 33 -1.55 -4.42 -17.04
CA THR A 33 -2.41 -4.98 -15.99
C THR A 33 -3.52 -4.04 -15.54
N GLU A 34 -3.70 -2.88 -16.20
CA GLU A 34 -4.70 -1.87 -15.85
C GLU A 34 -4.63 -1.45 -14.37
N THR A 35 -3.41 -1.36 -13.82
CA THR A 35 -3.17 -0.95 -12.42
C THR A 35 -2.30 0.30 -12.34
N SER A 36 -2.27 0.98 -11.19
CA SER A 36 -1.31 2.06 -10.99
C SER A 36 0.09 1.52 -10.70
N GLY A 37 1.13 2.19 -11.20
CA GLY A 37 2.51 1.84 -10.85
C GLY A 37 2.77 1.87 -9.33
N ASN A 38 2.06 2.74 -8.61
CA ASN A 38 2.12 2.77 -7.15
C ASN A 38 1.55 1.50 -6.52
N ASP A 39 0.46 0.92 -7.05
CA ASP A 39 -0.11 -0.31 -6.51
C ASP A 39 0.76 -1.53 -6.82
N VAL A 40 1.44 -1.53 -7.97
CA VAL A 40 2.46 -2.52 -8.30
C VAL A 40 3.61 -2.47 -7.30
N VAL A 41 4.15 -1.27 -7.03
CA VAL A 41 5.24 -1.08 -6.05
C VAL A 41 4.80 -1.47 -4.64
N LYS A 42 3.58 -1.09 -4.22
CA LYS A 42 3.03 -1.51 -2.93
C LYS A 42 3.00 -3.04 -2.84
N ARG A 43 2.41 -3.74 -3.81
CA ARG A 43 2.32 -5.20 -3.82
C ARG A 43 3.70 -5.86 -3.74
N ALA A 44 4.66 -5.40 -4.54
CA ALA A 44 6.03 -5.91 -4.52
C ALA A 44 6.70 -5.70 -3.15
N LEU A 45 6.49 -4.53 -2.53
CA LEU A 45 7.00 -4.25 -1.19
C LEU A 45 6.38 -5.17 -0.14
N LEU A 46 5.06 -5.43 -0.21
CA LEU A 46 4.37 -6.35 0.68
C LEU A 46 4.91 -7.77 0.57
N GLU A 47 5.02 -8.27 -0.66
CA GLU A 47 5.56 -9.60 -0.92
C GLU A 47 7.00 -9.73 -0.44
N TYR A 48 7.85 -8.74 -0.74
CA TYR A 48 9.23 -8.72 -0.29
C TYR A 48 9.33 -8.79 1.24
N LEU A 49 8.52 -7.99 1.95
CA LEU A 49 8.50 -7.97 3.41
C LEU A 49 7.92 -9.24 4.02
N GLN A 50 6.95 -9.89 3.36
CA GLN A 50 6.40 -11.17 3.84
C GLN A 50 7.41 -12.32 3.70
N VAL A 51 8.17 -12.33 2.60
CA VAL A 51 9.14 -13.40 2.30
C VAL A 51 10.45 -13.20 3.05
N HIS A 52 10.93 -11.96 3.18
CA HIS A 52 12.27 -11.63 3.69
C HIS A 52 12.25 -10.90 5.05
N GLY A 53 11.09 -10.43 5.51
CA GLY A 53 10.96 -9.84 6.83
C GLY A 53 11.10 -10.91 7.90
N ARG A 54 11.94 -10.63 8.92
CA ARG A 54 12.04 -11.45 10.14
C ARG A 54 10.61 -11.63 10.68
N GLN A 55 10.05 -12.84 10.50
CA GLN A 55 8.61 -13.09 10.43
C GLN A 55 7.80 -12.53 11.61
N ASP A 56 8.40 -12.42 12.80
CA ASP A 56 7.73 -11.97 14.02
C ASP A 56 7.63 -10.44 14.16
N LEU A 57 8.64 -9.70 13.71
CA LEU A 57 8.69 -8.23 13.83
C LEU A 57 7.88 -7.52 12.75
N MET A 58 7.85 -8.08 11.52
CA MET A 58 7.07 -7.48 10.44
C MET A 58 5.59 -7.84 10.51
N ARG A 59 5.23 -9.08 10.91
CA ARG A 59 3.81 -9.46 11.07
C ARG A 59 3.07 -8.53 12.02
N SER A 60 3.65 -8.25 13.19
CA SER A 60 3.02 -7.42 14.22
C SER A 60 2.99 -5.92 13.86
N ALA A 61 3.96 -5.40 13.11
CA ALA A 61 3.91 -4.04 12.56
C ALA A 61 2.90 -3.92 11.40
N PHE A 62 2.81 -4.96 10.57
CA PHE A 62 1.94 -5.00 9.39
C PHE A 62 0.47 -5.23 9.76
N GLU A 63 0.19 -6.12 10.71
CA GLU A 63 -1.15 -6.30 11.30
C GLU A 63 -1.68 -4.99 11.89
N ARG A 64 -0.85 -4.26 12.64
CA ARG A 64 -1.23 -2.94 13.20
C ARG A 64 -1.65 -1.93 12.13
N VAL A 65 -0.93 -1.88 11.01
CA VAL A 65 -1.24 -0.95 9.91
C VAL A 65 -2.44 -1.44 9.08
N MET A 66 -2.56 -2.75 8.85
CA MET A 66 -3.69 -3.35 8.13
C MET A 66 -5.01 -3.27 8.89
N GLU A 67 -4.99 -3.39 10.21
CA GLU A 67 -6.17 -3.27 11.07
C GLU A 67 -6.70 -1.84 11.06
N GLN A 68 -5.80 -0.85 11.07
CA GLN A 68 -6.13 0.56 10.83
C GLN A 68 -6.73 0.82 9.45
N HIS A 69 -6.33 0.06 8.41
CA HIS A 69 -6.90 0.17 7.07
C HIS A 69 -8.21 -0.61 6.89
N ARG A 70 -8.43 -1.70 7.62
CA ARG A 70 -9.65 -2.52 7.55
C ARG A 70 -10.88 -1.77 8.06
N GLU A 71 -10.73 -1.01 9.14
CA GLU A 71 -11.80 -0.12 9.66
C GLU A 71 -12.17 0.97 8.64
N ALA A 72 -11.25 1.38 7.76
CA ALA A 72 -11.52 2.35 6.69
C ALA A 72 -12.23 1.73 5.48
N LEU A 73 -12.00 0.44 5.19
CA LEU A 73 -12.67 -0.30 4.12
C LEU A 73 -14.09 -0.74 4.50
N GLU A 74 -14.35 -1.08 5.77
CA GLU A 74 -15.73 -1.39 6.23
C GLU A 74 -16.64 -0.15 6.21
N LYS A 75 -16.11 1.05 6.51
CA LYS A 75 -16.89 2.30 6.43
C LYS A 75 -17.28 2.73 5.01
N LEU A 76 -16.67 2.14 3.97
CA LEU A 76 -17.06 2.33 2.57
C LEU A 76 -18.15 1.35 2.10
N LYS A 77 -18.48 0.32 2.90
CA LYS A 77 -19.58 -0.60 2.61
C LYS A 77 -20.93 -0.14 3.15
N ASP A 78 -20.94 0.76 4.13
CA ASP A 78 -22.14 1.33 4.74
C ASP A 78 -22.55 2.69 4.14
N LEU A 79 -22.01 3.04 2.97
CA LEU A 79 -22.40 4.18 2.12
C LEU A 79 -23.02 3.66 0.82
#